data_AF-A0AAF0JFZ1-F1
#
_entry.id   AF-A0AAF0JFZ1-F1
#
_cell.length_a   1.000
_cell.length_b   1.000
_cell.length_c   1.000
_cell.angle_alpha   90.00
_cell.angle_beta   90.00
_cell.angle_gamma   90.00
#
_symmetry.space_group_name_H-M   'P 1'
#
loop_
_entity.id
_entity.type
_entity.pdbx_description
1 polymer ?
#
loop_
_entity_poly.entity_id
_entity_poly.type
_entity_poly.pdbx_seq_one_letter_code
_entity_poly.pdbx_strand_id
1 'polypeptide(L)'
;MFSRPNVLILSWGLVWASLVCGQPTTSVVAETHESHGIQVSIMTNKQALHPRNGNLQGDALFEWMHRERNKLHRKYNKTDSSSNTQLEARQLVGIGNYGDDSFYFMPIGVGTPSKTLNVLMDTGSSDFWLVDKGCTESNGCSSSMTLFDAASSSTFQNSSRQFLTPYGDGSNTVSGNLGADVVSMSGYQVDNLTFGSVSQLIGSTIQAPASGLMGMGFESLSSSGSTPFWEVVALQGRVKDPIFSFQLTSASSSEDSKVIPGGIFSLGVLDDRQYTGDITWIDLTSGYGSNGIGYWAITMDRLQVNGDQISLGSSNIVAVDTGTTLLGGPSKVLEEIYSKIPGVESAPTSLLGGSGYYLYPCTQTFTLTLTFGGKDFKLDNDNLNLGRVSETSEMCVSSLFVASDSESSSMPSWILGDTFLRTVFSAYSWNPQRVGFASLPSSGVSTLPITSLTSGESFSESSTSAASEVSSSAAGQTTSKTINTSQTGLLGGSGLPTPSLVSEPSSFQSLASLSNYGLGSGGKSGSAPTISVVSPMMYIATLIAFILPLIL
;
A
#
# COMPACT_ATOMS: atom_id res chain seq x y z
N MET A 1 -27.22 21.03 -42.52
CA MET A 1 -28.17 20.27 -43.34
C MET A 1 -27.48 18.99 -43.74
N PHE A 2 -27.89 17.87 -43.14
CA PHE A 2 -27.58 16.46 -43.44
C PHE A 2 -26.09 16.08 -43.64
N SER A 3 -25.44 15.37 -42.71
CA SER A 3 -25.55 13.91 -42.47
C SER A 3 -24.27 13.21 -42.97
N ARG A 4 -23.66 12.38 -42.10
CA ARG A 4 -22.73 11.30 -42.50
C ARG A 4 -23.47 10.28 -43.38
N PRO A 5 -22.81 9.31 -44.05
CA PRO A 5 -22.18 8.13 -43.40
C PRO A 5 -20.77 7.85 -43.96
N ASN A 6 -19.80 7.42 -43.14
CA ASN A 6 -19.52 6.03 -42.71
C ASN A 6 -19.31 5.01 -43.84
N VAL A 7 -18.27 4.19 -43.62
CA VAL A 7 -18.12 2.73 -43.86
C VAL A 7 -16.73 2.49 -44.49
N LEU A 8 -15.75 2.02 -43.70
CA LEU A 8 -15.35 0.59 -43.54
C LEU A 8 -14.80 0.04 -44.88
N ILE A 9 -13.68 -0.67 -44.99
CA ILE A 9 -13.07 -1.63 -44.08
C ILE A 9 -11.75 -2.13 -44.72
N LEU A 10 -10.82 -2.56 -43.86
CA LEU A 10 -9.78 -3.61 -44.00
C LEU A 10 -9.11 -3.87 -45.36
N SER A 11 -7.79 -3.99 -45.37
CA SER A 11 -7.17 -5.32 -45.31
C SER A 11 -5.64 -5.26 -45.36
N TRP A 12 -5.09 -6.33 -44.80
CA TRP A 12 -3.69 -6.70 -44.68
C TRP A 12 -3.06 -7.05 -46.04
N GLY A 13 -1.73 -6.92 -46.15
CA GLY A 13 -0.99 -7.52 -47.27
C GLY A 13 0.52 -7.30 -47.17
N LEU A 14 1.24 -8.38 -46.88
CA LEU A 14 2.70 -8.48 -46.75
C LEU A 14 3.46 -8.25 -48.08
N VAL A 15 4.59 -7.53 -47.97
CA VAL A 15 5.97 -7.85 -48.41
C VAL A 15 6.19 -8.58 -49.74
N TRP A 16 6.93 -7.97 -50.70
CA TRP A 16 8.31 -8.33 -51.12
C TRP A 16 8.77 -7.51 -52.35
N ALA A 17 10.08 -7.26 -52.37
CA ALA A 17 10.80 -6.37 -53.29
C ALA A 17 11.18 -7.05 -54.63
N SER A 18 11.37 -6.25 -55.70
CA SER A 18 12.62 -6.13 -56.50
C SER A 18 12.46 -5.28 -57.78
N LEU A 19 13.40 -4.31 -57.95
CA LEU A 19 14.09 -3.74 -59.15
C LEU A 19 13.54 -4.05 -60.59
N VAL A 20 13.55 -3.21 -61.65
CA VAL A 20 14.28 -1.98 -62.05
C VAL A 20 13.63 -1.31 -63.31
N CYS A 21 13.77 0.02 -63.40
CA CYS A 21 13.75 0.99 -64.54
C CYS A 21 12.55 1.20 -65.50
N GLY A 22 12.12 2.48 -65.54
CA GLY A 22 11.48 3.16 -66.68
C GLY A 22 10.78 4.48 -66.30
N GLN A 23 11.46 5.63 -66.42
CA GLN A 23 10.90 7.00 -66.26
C GLN A 23 10.13 7.46 -67.52
N PRO A 24 9.48 8.67 -67.58
CA PRO A 24 9.08 9.64 -66.54
C PRO A 24 7.61 10.13 -66.65
N THR A 25 6.96 10.54 -65.56
CA THR A 25 5.90 11.55 -65.61
C THR A 25 5.87 12.41 -64.34
N THR A 26 5.69 13.71 -64.57
CA THR A 26 5.72 14.86 -63.66
C THR A 26 4.51 14.95 -62.71
N SER A 27 4.73 15.36 -61.45
CA SER A 27 3.80 16.19 -60.64
C SER A 27 4.49 16.58 -59.33
N VAL A 28 4.98 17.83 -59.22
CA VAL A 28 4.37 18.96 -58.47
C VAL A 28 4.08 18.64 -57.00
N VAL A 29 4.88 19.26 -56.14
CA VAL A 29 4.73 19.34 -54.68
C VAL A 29 3.53 20.23 -54.35
N ALA A 30 2.64 19.80 -53.45
CA ALA A 30 1.62 20.63 -52.83
C ALA A 30 1.70 20.48 -51.31
N GLU A 31 1.70 21.63 -50.63
CA GLU A 31 1.81 21.81 -49.18
C GLU A 31 0.67 21.12 -48.41
N THR A 32 0.99 20.49 -47.29
CA THR A 32 0.01 19.97 -46.33
C THR A 32 -0.46 21.10 -45.41
N HIS A 33 -1.73 21.51 -45.53
CA HIS A 33 -2.40 22.42 -44.60
C HIS A 33 -2.69 21.78 -43.23
N GLU A 34 -2.61 22.60 -42.18
CA GLU A 34 -2.88 22.29 -40.77
C GLU A 34 -4.29 21.71 -40.52
N SER A 35 -4.38 20.61 -39.76
CA SER A 35 -5.65 20.05 -39.28
C SER A 35 -6.20 20.85 -38.09
N HIS A 36 -7.29 21.59 -38.30
CA HIS A 36 -8.07 22.19 -37.22
C HIS A 36 -9.05 21.15 -36.65
N GLY A 37 -8.99 20.89 -35.35
CA GLY A 37 -9.94 20.04 -34.64
C GLY A 37 -11.35 20.65 -34.63
N ILE A 38 -12.36 19.86 -35.02
CA ILE A 38 -13.76 20.31 -35.01
C ILE A 38 -14.30 20.21 -33.58
N GLN A 39 -14.56 21.34 -32.94
CA GLN A 39 -15.43 21.38 -31.78
C GLN A 39 -16.89 21.29 -32.23
N VAL A 40 -17.60 20.26 -31.77
CA VAL A 40 -19.05 20.15 -31.95
C VAL A 40 -19.73 20.50 -30.64
N SER A 41 -20.41 21.65 -30.61
CA SER A 41 -21.29 21.99 -29.50
C SER A 41 -22.53 21.09 -29.53
N ILE A 42 -22.68 20.24 -28.50
CA ILE A 42 -23.91 19.46 -28.31
C ILE A 42 -24.97 20.41 -27.72
N MET A 43 -25.85 20.92 -28.57
CA MET A 43 -27.02 21.66 -28.10
C MET A 43 -28.08 20.69 -27.61
N THR A 44 -28.36 20.69 -26.31
CA THR A 44 -29.40 19.89 -25.69
C THR A 44 -30.77 20.53 -25.94
N ASN A 45 -31.49 20.04 -26.96
CA ASN A 45 -32.89 20.41 -27.13
C ASN A 45 -33.73 19.68 -26.06
N LYS A 46 -34.09 20.39 -24.99
CA LYS A 46 -34.89 19.85 -23.88
C LYS A 46 -36.26 19.31 -24.32
N GLN A 47 -36.80 19.74 -25.47
CA GLN A 47 -38.07 19.26 -26.01
C GLN A 47 -37.94 17.91 -26.73
N ALA A 48 -36.72 17.47 -27.09
CA ALA A 48 -36.46 16.19 -27.75
C ALA A 48 -36.09 15.06 -26.77
N LEU A 49 -36.02 15.37 -25.47
CA LEU A 49 -35.73 14.38 -24.44
C LEU A 49 -36.99 13.61 -24.05
N HIS A 50 -36.86 12.31 -23.84
CA HIS A 50 -37.94 11.48 -23.30
C HIS A 50 -38.49 12.13 -22.00
N PRO A 51 -39.82 12.15 -21.74
CA PRO A 51 -40.42 12.96 -20.67
C PRO A 51 -39.83 12.74 -19.27
N ARG A 52 -39.30 11.55 -18.98
CA ARG A 52 -38.58 11.25 -17.71
C ARG A 52 -37.19 11.89 -17.58
N ASN A 53 -36.57 12.27 -18.69
CA ASN A 53 -35.20 12.78 -18.74
C ASN A 53 -35.16 14.31 -18.85
N GLY A 54 -36.31 14.97 -19.04
CA GLY A 54 -36.41 16.43 -19.16
C GLY A 54 -35.98 17.20 -17.90
N ASN A 55 -35.96 16.52 -16.74
CA ASN A 55 -35.59 17.10 -15.44
C ASN A 55 -34.15 16.72 -14.98
N LEU A 56 -33.43 15.90 -15.74
CA LEU A 56 -32.07 15.51 -15.39
C LEU A 56 -31.09 16.58 -15.90
N GLN A 57 -30.27 17.12 -15.00
CA GLN A 57 -29.16 18.01 -15.37
C GLN A 57 -28.05 17.24 -16.10
N GLY A 58 -27.16 17.94 -16.81
CA GLY A 58 -26.18 17.36 -17.75
C GLY A 58 -25.47 16.11 -17.24
N ASP A 59 -24.90 16.18 -16.04
CA ASP A 59 -24.16 15.06 -15.44
C ASP A 59 -25.07 13.89 -15.06
N ALA A 60 -26.27 14.17 -14.52
CA ALA A 60 -27.25 13.15 -14.17
C ALA A 60 -27.82 12.44 -15.42
N LEU A 61 -27.94 13.15 -16.53
CA LEU A 61 -28.32 12.58 -17.82
C LEU A 61 -27.19 11.72 -18.39
N PHE A 62 -25.94 12.17 -18.29
CA PHE A 62 -24.77 11.43 -18.76
C PHE A 62 -24.56 10.14 -17.96
N GLU A 63 -24.71 10.21 -16.65
CA GLU A 63 -24.71 9.08 -15.72
C GLU A 63 -25.82 8.06 -16.03
N TRP A 64 -27.03 8.55 -16.29
CA TRP A 64 -28.12 7.68 -16.71
C TRP A 64 -27.82 7.00 -18.05
N MET A 65 -27.29 7.75 -19.03
CA MET A 65 -26.92 7.20 -20.34
C MET A 65 -25.81 6.14 -20.23
N HIS A 66 -24.79 6.35 -19.38
CA HIS A 66 -23.74 5.37 -19.15
C HIS A 66 -24.28 4.10 -18.46
N ARG A 67 -25.14 4.24 -17.45
CA ARG A 67 -25.80 3.08 -16.84
C ARG A 67 -26.66 2.29 -17.83
N GLU A 68 -27.46 2.96 -18.66
CA GLU A 68 -28.29 2.28 -19.66
C GLU A 68 -27.46 1.65 -20.78
N ARG A 69 -26.38 2.31 -21.22
CA ARG A 69 -25.39 1.72 -22.15
C ARG A 69 -24.78 0.45 -21.57
N ASN A 70 -24.34 0.49 -20.30
CA ASN A 70 -23.72 -0.66 -19.64
C ASN A 70 -24.73 -1.81 -19.44
N LYS A 71 -25.99 -1.49 -19.13
CA LYS A 71 -27.09 -2.48 -19.09
C LYS A 71 -27.33 -3.13 -20.44
N LEU A 72 -27.34 -2.35 -21.53
CA LEU A 72 -27.51 -2.86 -22.89
C LEU A 72 -26.31 -3.70 -23.32
N HIS A 73 -25.09 -3.25 -23.03
CA HIS A 73 -23.86 -4.00 -23.29
C HIS A 73 -23.91 -5.36 -22.57
N ARG A 74 -24.29 -5.38 -21.29
CA ARG A 74 -24.49 -6.61 -20.50
C ARG A 74 -25.60 -7.53 -21.04
N LYS A 75 -26.67 -6.95 -21.60
CA LYS A 75 -27.82 -7.72 -22.11
C LYS A 75 -27.56 -8.34 -23.48
N TYR A 76 -26.80 -7.66 -24.34
CA TYR A 76 -26.70 -8.00 -25.76
C TYR A 76 -25.29 -8.45 -26.21
N ASN A 77 -24.23 -8.16 -25.44
CA ASN A 77 -22.89 -8.72 -25.66
C ASN A 77 -22.61 -9.86 -24.66
N LYS A 78 -23.35 -10.96 -24.80
CA LYS A 78 -23.03 -12.21 -24.08
C LYS A 78 -21.85 -12.92 -24.74
N THR A 79 -20.63 -12.58 -24.33
CA THR A 79 -19.46 -13.48 -24.42
C THR A 79 -19.22 -14.03 -23.02
N ASP A 80 -19.60 -15.29 -22.76
CA ASP A 80 -19.33 -16.11 -21.55
C ASP A 80 -19.03 -15.32 -20.24
N SER A 81 -19.85 -14.30 -19.93
CA SER A 81 -19.49 -13.27 -18.97
C SER A 81 -19.88 -13.61 -17.53
N SER A 82 -20.63 -14.69 -17.28
CA SER A 82 -21.09 -15.02 -15.92
C SER A 82 -19.97 -15.54 -15.02
N SER A 83 -18.95 -16.21 -15.56
CA SER A 83 -17.75 -16.59 -14.80
C SER A 83 -16.79 -15.42 -14.63
N ASN A 84 -16.56 -14.63 -15.70
CA ASN A 84 -15.61 -13.51 -15.66
C ASN A 84 -16.07 -12.36 -14.76
N THR A 85 -17.37 -12.02 -14.75
CA THR A 85 -17.89 -10.95 -13.86
C THR A 85 -17.89 -11.37 -12.38
N GLN A 86 -18.02 -12.67 -12.07
CA GLN A 86 -17.87 -13.18 -10.70
C GLN A 86 -16.40 -13.21 -10.25
N LEU A 87 -15.46 -13.47 -11.16
CA LEU A 87 -14.03 -13.43 -10.86
C LEU A 87 -13.56 -11.99 -10.62
N GLU A 88 -13.95 -11.04 -11.48
CA GLU A 88 -13.64 -9.61 -11.31
C GLU A 88 -14.24 -9.03 -10.03
N ALA A 89 -15.45 -9.44 -9.63
CA ALA A 89 -16.05 -9.01 -8.37
C ALA A 89 -15.34 -9.57 -7.12
N ARG A 90 -14.66 -10.72 -7.21
CA ARG A 90 -13.90 -11.32 -6.11
C ARG A 90 -12.52 -10.69 -5.92
N GLN A 91 -12.01 -10.02 -6.95
CA GLN A 91 -10.70 -9.36 -6.95
C GLN A 91 -10.71 -7.95 -6.37
N LEU A 92 -11.91 -7.44 -6.03
CA LEU A 92 -12.12 -6.17 -5.35
C LEU A 92 -12.44 -6.41 -3.88
N VAL A 93 -11.83 -5.63 -2.98
CA VAL A 93 -12.07 -5.71 -1.54
C VAL A 93 -12.29 -4.30 -0.99
N GLY A 94 -13.28 -4.18 -0.09
CA GLY A 94 -13.52 -2.93 0.63
C GLY A 94 -12.43 -2.65 1.63
N ILE A 95 -11.93 -1.41 1.61
CA ILE A 95 -10.95 -0.90 2.57
C ILE A 95 -11.71 -0.24 3.72
N GLY A 96 -11.23 -0.41 4.95
CA GLY A 96 -11.64 0.37 6.11
C GLY A 96 -10.68 1.52 6.35
N ASN A 97 -11.24 2.67 6.69
CA ASN A 97 -10.50 3.86 7.11
C ASN A 97 -10.76 4.06 8.61
N TYR A 98 -9.69 4.18 9.39
CA TYR A 98 -9.75 4.31 10.82
C TYR A 98 -9.27 5.69 11.29
N GLY A 99 -10.02 6.30 12.22
CA GLY A 99 -9.56 7.42 13.04
C GLY A 99 -9.11 8.63 12.23
N ASP A 100 -10.02 9.22 11.46
CA ASP A 100 -9.76 10.42 10.65
C ASP A 100 -8.54 10.29 9.72
N ASP A 101 -8.54 9.25 8.89
CA ASP A 101 -7.45 8.94 7.94
C ASP A 101 -6.13 8.53 8.61
N SER A 102 -6.16 8.07 9.87
CA SER A 102 -4.96 7.61 10.59
C SER A 102 -4.32 6.40 9.92
N PHE A 103 -5.12 5.43 9.46
CA PHE A 103 -4.63 4.34 8.61
C PHE A 103 -5.77 3.62 7.89
N TYR A 104 -5.39 2.90 6.83
CA TYR A 104 -6.28 2.07 6.04
C TYR A 104 -5.98 0.60 6.26
N PHE A 105 -7.03 -0.21 6.38
CA PHE A 105 -6.90 -1.65 6.59
C PHE A 105 -7.89 -2.42 5.72
N MET A 106 -7.63 -3.70 5.52
CA MET A 106 -8.55 -4.56 4.77
C MET A 106 -8.65 -5.96 5.39
N PRO A 107 -9.78 -6.66 5.21
CA PRO A 107 -9.96 -8.02 5.71
C PRO A 107 -9.21 -9.04 4.84
N ILE A 108 -8.54 -9.97 5.50
CA ILE A 108 -7.95 -11.18 4.91
C ILE A 108 -8.48 -12.42 5.62
N GLY A 109 -8.50 -13.57 4.94
CA GLY A 109 -8.82 -14.85 5.56
C GLY A 109 -7.55 -15.63 5.90
N VAL A 110 -7.42 -16.14 7.12
CA VAL A 110 -6.22 -16.83 7.62
C VAL A 110 -6.59 -18.15 8.30
N GLY A 111 -5.84 -19.21 7.99
CA GLY A 111 -5.93 -20.51 8.66
C GLY A 111 -7.04 -21.44 8.19
N THR A 112 -7.15 -22.60 8.86
CA THR A 112 -8.19 -23.61 8.62
C THR A 112 -8.86 -24.04 9.93
N PRO A 113 -10.15 -23.73 10.16
CA PRO A 113 -11.04 -22.97 9.29
C PRO A 113 -10.61 -21.51 9.17
N SER A 114 -10.86 -20.90 8.01
CA SER A 114 -10.48 -19.51 7.73
C SER A 114 -11.12 -18.55 8.73
N LYS A 115 -10.29 -17.70 9.33
CA LYS A 115 -10.66 -16.60 10.23
C LYS A 115 -10.37 -15.28 9.54
N THR A 116 -11.31 -14.35 9.61
CA THR A 116 -11.10 -13.00 9.09
C THR A 116 -10.30 -12.18 10.10
N LEU A 117 -9.17 -11.64 9.64
CA LEU A 117 -8.35 -10.67 10.35
C LEU A 117 -8.21 -9.42 9.50
N ASN A 118 -8.07 -8.26 10.13
CA ASN A 118 -7.85 -7.00 9.42
C ASN A 118 -6.36 -6.69 9.41
N VAL A 119 -5.82 -6.30 8.27
CA VAL A 119 -4.40 -5.92 8.16
C VAL A 119 -4.25 -4.56 7.51
N LEU A 120 -3.29 -3.80 8.00
CA LEU A 120 -2.79 -2.62 7.30
C LEU A 120 -2.01 -3.11 6.07
N MET A 121 -2.28 -2.50 4.91
CA MET A 121 -1.60 -2.85 3.65
C MET A 121 -0.50 -1.84 3.38
N ASP A 122 0.74 -2.30 3.36
CA ASP A 122 1.89 -1.42 3.46
C ASP A 122 2.81 -1.56 2.23
N THR A 123 2.74 -0.63 1.28
CA THR A 123 3.66 -0.61 0.13
C THR A 123 5.08 -0.14 0.48
N GLY A 124 5.30 0.39 1.68
CA GLY A 124 6.60 0.77 2.23
C GLY A 124 7.39 -0.39 2.86
N SER A 125 6.78 -1.55 3.08
CA SER A 125 7.47 -2.75 3.62
C SER A 125 7.07 -4.04 2.91
N SER A 126 7.69 -5.17 3.28
CA SER A 126 7.49 -6.45 2.57
C SER A 126 7.23 -7.65 3.47
N ASP A 127 7.51 -7.53 4.77
CA ASP A 127 7.15 -8.58 5.72
C ASP A 127 5.65 -8.57 5.99
N PHE A 128 5.07 -9.76 6.11
CA PHE A 128 3.71 -9.95 6.63
C PHE A 128 3.81 -10.48 8.06
N TRP A 129 3.01 -9.93 8.97
CA TRP A 129 2.93 -10.41 10.34
C TRP A 129 1.56 -10.15 10.96
N LEU A 130 1.21 -10.99 11.93
CA LEU A 130 -0.03 -10.94 12.68
C LEU A 130 0.29 -10.99 14.17
N VAL A 131 -0.46 -10.21 14.95
CA VAL A 131 -0.34 -10.22 16.41
C VAL A 131 -0.94 -11.53 16.93
N ASP A 132 -0.12 -12.33 17.60
CA ASP A 132 -0.51 -13.61 18.16
C ASP A 132 -1.37 -13.43 19.41
N LYS A 133 -2.33 -14.33 19.62
CA LYS A 133 -3.20 -14.36 20.80
C LYS A 133 -2.44 -14.48 22.12
N GLY A 134 -1.23 -15.01 22.09
CA GLY A 134 -0.32 -15.04 23.24
C GLY A 134 0.26 -13.68 23.62
N CYS A 135 0.17 -12.66 22.76
CA CYS A 135 0.65 -11.32 23.07
C CYS A 135 -0.28 -10.60 24.06
N THR A 136 0.29 -10.05 25.13
CA THR A 136 -0.45 -9.38 26.20
C THR A 136 -0.25 -7.87 26.17
N GLU A 137 -1.03 -7.14 26.98
CA GLU A 137 -0.85 -5.70 27.15
C GLU A 137 0.55 -5.31 27.65
N SER A 138 1.20 -6.16 28.48
CA SER A 138 2.58 -5.94 28.90
C SER A 138 3.60 -6.06 27.76
N ASN A 139 3.20 -6.65 26.64
CA ASN A 139 3.97 -6.77 25.40
C ASN A 139 3.48 -5.81 24.31
N GLY A 140 2.71 -4.78 24.67
CA GLY A 140 2.25 -3.73 23.76
C GLY A 140 1.01 -4.09 22.92
N CYS A 141 0.40 -5.26 23.16
CA CYS A 141 -0.76 -5.71 22.38
C CYS A 141 -2.07 -5.35 23.07
N SER A 142 -2.93 -4.60 22.37
CA SER A 142 -4.20 -4.15 22.91
C SER A 142 -5.22 -5.28 22.99
N SER A 143 -5.95 -5.35 24.11
CA SER A 143 -7.05 -6.30 24.30
C SER A 143 -8.26 -6.06 23.38
N SER A 144 -8.33 -4.92 22.68
CA SER A 144 -9.37 -4.63 21.69
C SER A 144 -9.05 -5.18 20.29
N MET A 145 -7.84 -5.68 20.06
CA MET A 145 -7.45 -6.28 18.78
C MET A 145 -8.10 -7.65 18.60
N THR A 146 -8.47 -7.96 17.36
CA THR A 146 -8.74 -9.35 16.98
C THR A 146 -7.40 -10.02 16.72
N LEU A 147 -7.00 -10.97 17.55
CA LEU A 147 -5.67 -11.59 17.49
C LEU A 147 -5.68 -12.90 16.69
N PHE A 148 -4.54 -13.23 16.09
CA PHE A 148 -4.34 -14.52 15.42
C PHE A 148 -4.19 -15.65 16.45
N ASP A 149 -4.99 -16.71 16.31
CA ASP A 149 -4.94 -17.89 17.17
C ASP A 149 -4.35 -19.08 16.42
N ALA A 150 -3.03 -19.22 16.50
CA ALA A 150 -2.28 -20.32 15.90
C ALA A 150 -2.84 -21.71 16.24
N ALA A 151 -3.31 -21.91 17.48
CA ALA A 151 -3.82 -23.20 17.94
C ALA A 151 -5.21 -23.54 17.35
N SER A 152 -5.91 -22.55 16.81
CA SER A 152 -7.23 -22.73 16.19
C SER A 152 -7.17 -23.14 14.72
N SER A 153 -6.00 -23.06 14.09
CA SER A 153 -5.80 -23.40 12.67
C SER A 153 -5.14 -24.76 12.52
N SER A 154 -5.79 -25.67 11.80
CA SER A 154 -5.24 -27.01 11.50
C SER A 154 -4.14 -27.00 10.43
N THR A 155 -3.96 -25.89 9.71
CA THR A 155 -2.95 -25.71 8.67
C THR A 155 -1.75 -24.88 9.10
N PHE A 156 -1.77 -24.32 10.32
CA PHE A 156 -0.66 -23.53 10.84
C PHE A 156 0.58 -24.40 11.05
N GLN A 157 1.70 -23.92 10.51
CA GLN A 157 3.03 -24.50 10.66
C GLN A 157 3.91 -23.53 11.42
N ASN A 158 4.21 -23.86 12.68
CA ASN A 158 5.08 -23.03 13.51
C ASN A 158 6.57 -23.22 13.14
N SER A 159 7.37 -22.17 13.30
CA SER A 159 8.83 -22.21 13.22
C SER A 159 9.48 -21.75 14.51
N SER A 160 10.68 -22.25 14.79
CA SER A 160 11.54 -21.69 15.84
C SER A 160 12.40 -20.52 15.35
N ARG A 161 12.31 -20.15 14.07
CA ARG A 161 13.06 -19.03 13.51
C ARG A 161 12.44 -17.72 13.99
N GLN A 162 13.26 -16.86 14.60
CA GLN A 162 12.80 -15.55 15.06
C GLN A 162 12.37 -14.66 13.90
N PHE A 163 11.31 -13.90 14.14
CA PHE A 163 10.87 -12.77 13.34
C PHE A 163 11.23 -11.49 14.08
N LEU A 164 11.97 -10.60 13.40
CA LEU A 164 12.40 -9.30 13.92
C LEU A 164 12.31 -8.29 12.77
N THR A 165 11.46 -7.27 12.94
CA THR A 165 11.33 -6.19 11.96
C THR A 165 11.47 -4.85 12.68
N PRO A 166 12.55 -4.09 12.40
CA PRO A 166 12.71 -2.74 12.92
C PRO A 166 11.78 -1.76 12.20
N TYR A 167 11.21 -0.81 12.95
CA TYR A 167 10.40 0.29 12.45
C TYR A 167 11.03 1.63 12.85
N GLY A 168 10.89 2.64 11.98
CA GLY A 168 11.44 3.98 12.18
C GLY A 168 12.97 3.98 12.18
N ASP A 169 13.58 4.59 13.21
CA ASP A 169 15.03 4.67 13.41
C ASP A 169 15.68 3.35 13.89
N GLY A 170 14.90 2.28 13.96
CA GLY A 170 15.33 0.96 14.43
C GLY A 170 15.37 0.81 15.95
N SER A 171 15.00 1.84 16.72
CA SER A 171 14.82 1.72 18.18
C SER A 171 13.60 0.86 18.55
N ASN A 172 12.63 0.73 17.64
CA ASN A 172 11.42 -0.06 17.82
C ASN A 172 11.47 -1.29 16.92
N THR A 173 11.44 -2.49 17.50
CA THR A 173 11.45 -3.76 16.77
C THR A 173 10.23 -4.60 17.15
N VAL A 174 9.37 -4.88 16.18
CA VAL A 174 8.31 -5.88 16.33
C VAL A 174 8.96 -7.26 16.32
N SER A 175 8.56 -8.13 17.26
CA SER A 175 9.22 -9.43 17.43
C SER A 175 8.27 -10.59 17.71
N GLY A 176 8.70 -11.78 17.29
CA GLY A 176 7.99 -13.03 17.45
C GLY A 176 8.72 -14.19 16.78
N ASN A 177 7.97 -15.16 16.27
CA ASN A 177 8.52 -16.26 15.48
C ASN A 177 7.88 -16.29 14.11
N LEU A 178 8.61 -16.80 13.12
CA LEU A 178 8.00 -17.11 11.83
C LEU A 178 7.04 -18.30 11.98
N GLY A 179 5.98 -18.25 11.20
CA GLY A 179 5.09 -19.37 10.94
C GLY A 179 4.63 -19.32 9.49
N ALA A 180 3.91 -20.34 9.07
CA ALA A 180 3.23 -20.33 7.78
C ALA A 180 1.81 -20.87 7.93
N ASP A 181 0.88 -20.33 7.16
CA ASP A 181 -0.50 -20.80 7.12
C ASP A 181 -1.14 -20.49 5.77
N VAL A 182 -2.38 -20.95 5.62
CA VAL A 182 -3.25 -20.59 4.50
C VAL A 182 -3.71 -19.14 4.67
N VAL A 183 -3.48 -18.31 3.66
CA VAL A 183 -3.91 -16.91 3.63
C VAL A 183 -4.66 -16.64 2.34
N SER A 184 -5.77 -15.93 2.44
CA SER A 184 -6.65 -15.61 1.31
C SER A 184 -7.02 -14.13 1.28
N MET A 185 -6.93 -13.54 0.09
CA MET A 185 -7.22 -12.13 -0.16
C MET A 185 -7.62 -11.95 -1.64
N SER A 186 -8.62 -11.11 -1.91
CA SER A 186 -9.05 -10.73 -3.27
C SER A 186 -9.29 -11.92 -4.21
N GLY A 187 -9.88 -13.01 -3.69
CA GLY A 187 -10.17 -14.21 -4.47
C GLY A 187 -8.98 -15.15 -4.73
N TYR A 188 -7.80 -14.82 -4.21
CA TYR A 188 -6.61 -15.67 -4.24
C TYR A 188 -6.38 -16.32 -2.87
N GLN A 189 -5.79 -17.50 -2.87
CA GLN A 189 -5.43 -18.26 -1.67
C GLN A 189 -4.01 -18.82 -1.82
N VAL A 190 -3.15 -18.52 -0.86
CA VAL A 190 -1.79 -19.04 -0.74
C VAL A 190 -1.74 -19.96 0.47
N ASP A 191 -1.43 -21.24 0.27
CA ASP A 191 -1.58 -22.27 1.31
C ASP A 191 -0.46 -22.28 2.36
N ASN A 192 0.70 -21.72 2.03
CA ASN A 192 1.90 -21.74 2.86
C ASN A 192 2.58 -20.35 2.84
N LEU A 193 1.81 -19.30 3.11
CA LEU A 193 2.36 -17.95 3.19
C LEU A 193 3.11 -17.83 4.52
N THR A 194 4.39 -17.46 4.46
CA THR A 194 5.20 -17.25 5.67
C THR A 194 4.92 -15.86 6.26
N PHE A 195 4.78 -15.78 7.59
CA PHE A 195 4.57 -14.53 8.31
C PHE A 195 5.11 -14.59 9.74
N GLY A 196 5.31 -13.42 10.34
CA GLY A 196 5.61 -13.30 11.77
C GLY A 196 4.35 -13.52 12.63
N SER A 197 4.34 -14.54 13.49
CA SER A 197 3.46 -14.63 14.66
C SER A 197 4.08 -13.79 15.77
N VAL A 198 3.55 -12.59 15.95
CA VAL A 198 4.14 -11.54 16.79
C VAL A 198 3.68 -11.67 18.23
N SER A 199 4.65 -11.80 19.14
CA SER A 199 4.43 -11.88 20.58
C SER A 199 4.76 -10.57 21.31
N GLN A 200 5.33 -9.59 20.61
CA GLN A 200 5.66 -8.28 21.18
C GLN A 200 5.59 -7.19 20.11
N LEU A 201 4.77 -6.19 20.40
CA LEU A 201 4.73 -4.91 19.72
C LEU A 201 5.56 -3.89 20.49
N ILE A 202 6.04 -2.85 19.80
CA ILE A 202 6.67 -1.71 20.44
C ILE A 202 5.95 -0.43 20.00
N GLY A 203 5.70 0.45 20.95
CA GLY A 203 4.95 1.69 20.72
C GLY A 203 3.54 1.45 20.19
N SER A 204 3.07 2.38 19.38
CA SER A 204 1.79 2.32 18.66
C SER A 204 1.98 1.92 17.19
N THR A 205 2.89 0.97 16.91
CA THR A 205 3.22 0.51 15.54
C THR A 205 1.99 0.00 14.77
N ILE A 206 1.08 -0.68 15.48
CA ILE A 206 -0.23 -1.05 14.96
C ILE A 206 -1.25 -0.94 16.08
N GLN A 207 -2.50 -0.64 15.74
CA GLN A 207 -3.60 -0.57 16.69
C GLN A 207 -4.86 -1.20 16.13
N ALA A 208 -5.80 -1.53 17.01
CA ALA A 208 -7.12 -1.98 16.60
C ALA A 208 -7.78 -0.93 15.68
N PRO A 209 -8.52 -1.35 14.63
CA PRO A 209 -8.98 -2.71 14.37
C PRO A 209 -7.99 -3.60 13.60
N ALA A 210 -6.78 -3.12 13.26
CA ALA A 210 -5.80 -3.95 12.58
C ALA A 210 -5.19 -4.99 13.53
N SER A 211 -5.15 -6.23 13.05
CA SER A 211 -4.58 -7.43 13.66
C SER A 211 -3.11 -7.63 13.31
N GLY A 212 -2.57 -6.79 12.44
CA GLY A 212 -1.22 -6.91 11.89
C GLY A 212 -1.05 -6.05 10.64
N LEU A 213 0.00 -6.34 9.89
CA LEU A 213 0.42 -5.59 8.72
C LEU A 213 0.90 -6.55 7.64
N MET A 214 0.46 -6.31 6.40
CA MET A 214 0.87 -7.06 5.21
C MET A 214 1.69 -6.16 4.29
N GLY A 215 2.99 -6.45 4.20
CA GLY A 215 3.88 -5.78 3.28
C GLY A 215 3.52 -6.04 1.81
N MET A 216 3.55 -4.97 1.03
CA MET A 216 3.19 -4.90 -0.38
C MET A 216 4.34 -4.38 -1.25
N GLY A 217 5.52 -4.13 -0.67
CA GLY A 217 6.79 -3.97 -1.38
C GLY A 217 7.32 -5.28 -1.95
N PHE A 218 8.54 -5.24 -2.48
CA PHE A 218 9.20 -6.41 -3.09
C PHE A 218 9.97 -7.24 -2.05
N GLU A 219 10.06 -8.56 -2.24
CA GLU A 219 10.79 -9.48 -1.34
C GLU A 219 12.19 -8.99 -0.94
N SER A 220 12.87 -8.23 -1.80
CA SER A 220 14.21 -7.70 -1.53
C SER A 220 14.30 -6.73 -0.33
N LEU A 221 13.16 -6.22 0.17
CA LEU A 221 13.03 -5.46 1.43
C LEU A 221 12.65 -6.31 2.66
N SER A 222 12.26 -7.57 2.46
CA SER A 222 11.82 -8.42 3.57
C SER A 222 12.98 -8.68 4.52
N SER A 223 12.81 -8.31 5.79
CA SER A 223 13.77 -8.62 6.84
C SER A 223 13.76 -10.11 7.17
N SER A 224 12.60 -10.77 7.01
CA SER A 224 12.48 -12.22 7.15
C SER A 224 12.97 -13.03 5.95
N GLY A 225 13.17 -12.38 4.79
CA GLY A 225 13.42 -13.05 3.51
C GLY A 225 12.22 -13.87 3.02
N SER A 226 11.00 -13.50 3.43
CA SER A 226 9.77 -14.15 2.99
C SER A 226 9.21 -13.41 1.79
N THR A 227 8.73 -14.16 0.80
CA THR A 227 8.08 -13.60 -0.38
C THR A 227 6.71 -12.98 -0.03
N PRO A 228 6.44 -11.71 -0.36
CA PRO A 228 5.15 -11.05 -0.14
C PRO A 228 3.98 -11.77 -0.82
N PHE A 229 2.77 -11.65 -0.27
CA PHE A 229 1.57 -12.33 -0.80
C PHE A 229 1.33 -12.02 -2.28
N TRP A 230 1.36 -10.73 -2.65
CA TRP A 230 1.09 -10.32 -4.03
C TRP A 230 2.15 -10.89 -4.99
N GLU A 231 3.40 -11.01 -4.54
CA GLU A 231 4.52 -11.52 -5.34
C GLU A 231 4.39 -13.03 -5.55
N VAL A 232 3.95 -13.78 -4.53
CA VAL A 232 3.58 -15.20 -4.68
C VAL A 232 2.49 -15.38 -5.74
N VAL A 233 1.43 -14.56 -5.68
CA VAL A 233 0.33 -14.59 -6.66
C VAL A 233 0.82 -14.21 -8.06
N ALA A 234 1.69 -13.20 -8.16
CA ALA A 234 2.30 -12.74 -9.41
C ALA A 234 3.13 -13.84 -10.08
N LEU A 235 4.01 -14.50 -9.34
CA LEU A 235 4.93 -15.53 -9.84
C LEU A 235 4.20 -16.76 -10.40
N GLN A 236 2.95 -16.98 -10.01
CA GLN A 236 2.16 -18.11 -10.49
C GLN A 236 1.43 -17.82 -11.80
N GLY A 237 1.46 -16.57 -12.29
CA GLY A 237 0.93 -16.19 -13.60
C GLY A 237 -0.58 -16.35 -13.75
N ARG A 238 -1.33 -16.35 -12.63
CA ARG A 238 -2.80 -16.54 -12.61
C ARG A 238 -3.61 -15.25 -12.43
N VAL A 239 -2.97 -14.10 -12.59
CA VAL A 239 -3.63 -12.79 -12.60
C VAL A 239 -4.02 -12.39 -14.04
N LYS A 240 -5.10 -11.63 -14.20
CA LYS A 240 -5.49 -11.08 -15.51
C LYS A 240 -4.55 -9.94 -15.89
N ASP A 241 -4.38 -9.00 -14.96
CA ASP A 241 -3.49 -7.86 -15.08
C ASP A 241 -2.39 -7.94 -13.99
N PRO A 242 -1.11 -7.71 -14.31
CA PRO A 242 -0.01 -7.78 -13.34
C PRO A 242 0.06 -6.52 -12.46
N ILE A 243 -1.04 -6.24 -11.75
CA ILE A 243 -1.21 -5.01 -10.97
C ILE A 243 -1.99 -5.24 -9.66
N PHE A 244 -1.81 -4.33 -8.72
CA PHE A 244 -2.80 -4.02 -7.68
C PHE A 244 -3.08 -2.51 -7.65
N SER A 245 -4.20 -2.10 -7.07
CA SER A 245 -4.57 -0.68 -6.98
C SER A 245 -5.26 -0.32 -5.67
N PHE A 246 -5.16 0.96 -5.32
CA PHE A 246 -5.87 1.57 -4.21
C PHE A 246 -6.66 2.79 -4.69
N GLN A 247 -7.93 2.82 -4.31
CA GLN A 247 -8.76 4.01 -4.33
C GLN A 247 -9.13 4.31 -2.87
N LEU A 248 -8.58 5.39 -2.29
CA LEU A 248 -8.77 5.73 -0.88
C LEU A 248 -9.76 6.89 -0.71
N THR A 249 -10.56 6.86 0.36
CA THR A 249 -11.44 7.97 0.77
C THR A 249 -10.79 8.79 1.87
N SER A 250 -11.09 10.10 1.92
CA SER A 250 -10.83 10.92 3.11
C SER A 250 -12.03 10.90 4.05
N ALA A 251 -11.77 10.99 5.35
CA ALA A 251 -12.80 11.12 6.38
C ALA A 251 -13.50 12.48 6.27
N SER A 252 -14.82 12.47 6.43
CA SER A 252 -15.67 13.67 6.35
C SER A 252 -16.16 14.17 7.71
N SER A 253 -15.83 13.47 8.80
CA SER A 253 -16.29 13.79 10.16
C SER A 253 -15.22 13.41 11.17
N SER A 254 -14.91 14.31 12.10
CA SER A 254 -13.94 14.10 13.16
C SER A 254 -14.50 13.24 14.29
N GLU A 255 -14.28 11.93 14.23
CA GLU A 255 -14.62 11.02 15.32
C GLU A 255 -13.46 10.06 15.56
N ASP A 256 -12.70 10.33 16.63
CA ASP A 256 -11.64 9.45 17.11
C ASP A 256 -12.16 8.03 17.31
N SER A 257 -11.39 7.04 16.83
CA SER A 257 -11.70 5.61 16.92
C SER A 257 -12.86 5.10 16.05
N LYS A 258 -13.34 5.87 15.07
CA LYS A 258 -14.35 5.42 14.11
C LYS A 258 -13.74 4.63 12.96
N VAL A 259 -14.43 3.56 12.56
CA VAL A 259 -14.20 2.89 11.28
C VAL A 259 -15.26 3.36 10.28
N ILE A 260 -14.83 3.88 9.14
CA ILE A 260 -15.69 4.22 8.01
C ILE A 260 -15.25 3.47 6.75
N PRO A 261 -16.11 3.37 5.72
CA PRO A 261 -15.68 2.88 4.42
C PRO A 261 -14.51 3.72 3.86
N GLY A 262 -13.37 3.06 3.68
CA GLY A 262 -12.08 3.64 3.33
C GLY A 262 -11.74 3.61 1.85
N GLY A 263 -12.55 2.94 1.03
CA GLY A 263 -12.34 2.83 -0.41
C GLY A 263 -12.33 1.40 -0.93
N ILE A 264 -11.56 1.16 -2.00
CA ILE A 264 -11.48 -0.14 -2.68
C ILE A 264 -10.03 -0.48 -3.01
N PHE A 265 -9.66 -1.71 -2.69
CA PHE A 265 -8.44 -2.36 -3.15
C PHE A 265 -8.77 -3.31 -4.31
N SER A 266 -7.87 -3.43 -5.28
CA SER A 266 -7.95 -4.47 -6.31
C SER A 266 -6.63 -5.22 -6.46
N LEU A 267 -6.70 -6.53 -6.74
CA LEU A 267 -5.53 -7.35 -7.06
C LEU A 267 -5.79 -8.17 -8.33
N GLY A 268 -4.88 -8.03 -9.29
CA GLY A 268 -4.88 -8.80 -10.53
C GLY A 268 -5.85 -8.28 -11.60
N VAL A 269 -6.49 -7.13 -11.38
CA VAL A 269 -7.39 -6.45 -12.33
C VAL A 269 -7.29 -4.94 -12.20
N LEU A 270 -7.48 -4.24 -13.32
CA LEU A 270 -7.70 -2.79 -13.32
C LEU A 270 -9.19 -2.48 -13.45
N ASP A 271 -9.76 -1.78 -12.48
CA ASP A 271 -11.17 -1.36 -12.52
C ASP A 271 -11.28 0.11 -12.94
N ASP A 272 -11.71 0.32 -14.19
CA ASP A 272 -11.87 1.66 -14.80
C ASP A 272 -12.93 2.53 -14.12
N ARG A 273 -13.74 1.96 -13.22
CA ARG A 273 -14.71 2.72 -12.40
C ARG A 273 -14.05 3.45 -11.23
N GLN A 274 -12.81 3.09 -10.87
CA GLN A 274 -12.10 3.67 -9.74
C GLN A 274 -11.32 4.95 -10.09
N TYR A 275 -11.24 5.32 -11.37
CA TYR A 275 -10.51 6.50 -11.81
C TYR A 275 -11.12 7.12 -13.08
N THR A 276 -10.66 8.31 -13.43
CA THR A 276 -11.01 9.01 -14.66
C THR A 276 -9.76 9.51 -15.38
N GLY A 277 -9.87 9.65 -16.70
CA GLY A 277 -8.73 10.01 -17.56
C GLY A 277 -7.70 8.89 -17.66
N ASP A 278 -6.51 9.25 -18.15
CA ASP A 278 -5.42 8.31 -18.33
C ASP A 278 -4.58 8.17 -17.06
N ILE A 279 -4.11 6.95 -16.81
CA ILE A 279 -3.11 6.65 -15.78
C ILE A 279 -1.74 7.13 -16.26
N THR A 280 -1.13 8.02 -15.48
CA THR A 280 0.25 8.47 -15.67
C THR A 280 1.18 7.47 -15.01
N TRP A 281 1.86 6.68 -15.83
CA TRP A 281 2.77 5.63 -15.39
C TRP A 281 4.21 6.13 -15.30
N ILE A 282 4.90 5.77 -14.22
CA ILE A 282 6.29 6.10 -13.94
C ILE A 282 7.02 4.81 -13.58
N ASP A 283 8.07 4.50 -14.35
CA ASP A 283 8.88 3.31 -14.13
C ASP A 283 9.62 3.38 -12.78
N LEU A 284 9.81 2.21 -12.15
CA LEU A 284 10.52 2.16 -10.88
C LEU A 284 11.98 2.57 -11.03
N THR A 285 12.45 3.31 -10.03
CA THR A 285 13.87 3.69 -9.91
C THR A 285 14.64 2.58 -9.23
N SER A 286 15.74 2.13 -9.85
CA SER A 286 16.65 1.16 -9.26
C SER A 286 17.54 1.77 -8.18
N GLY A 287 18.03 0.95 -7.24
CA GLY A 287 19.00 1.34 -6.22
C GLY A 287 18.54 1.13 -4.77
N TYR A 288 17.32 0.64 -4.57
CA TYR A 288 16.74 0.43 -3.25
C TYR A 288 16.39 -1.05 -3.03
N GLY A 289 16.74 -1.63 -1.89
CA GLY A 289 16.62 -3.06 -1.61
C GLY A 289 17.82 -3.90 -2.10
N SER A 290 17.91 -5.15 -1.65
CA SER A 290 19.09 -6.01 -1.87
C SER A 290 19.41 -6.32 -3.34
N ASN A 291 18.39 -6.28 -4.22
CA ASN A 291 18.53 -6.50 -5.67
C ASN A 291 18.31 -5.21 -6.48
N GLY A 292 18.33 -4.04 -5.84
CA GLY A 292 18.10 -2.75 -6.48
C GLY A 292 16.64 -2.40 -6.76
N ILE A 293 15.68 -3.29 -6.47
CA ILE A 293 14.24 -2.97 -6.48
C ILE A 293 13.62 -3.53 -5.20
N GLY A 294 13.15 -2.63 -4.35
CA GLY A 294 12.64 -2.95 -3.03
C GLY A 294 11.38 -2.17 -2.70
N TYR A 295 11.46 -0.85 -2.78
CA TYR A 295 10.31 0.04 -2.62
C TYR A 295 9.61 0.24 -3.97
N TRP A 296 8.34 0.66 -3.90
CA TRP A 296 7.66 1.31 -5.01
C TRP A 296 8.19 2.73 -5.19
N ALA A 297 9.47 2.82 -5.58
CA ALA A 297 10.24 4.05 -5.70
C ALA A 297 10.17 4.63 -7.11
N ILE A 298 9.75 5.89 -7.22
CA ILE A 298 9.62 6.60 -8.50
C ILE A 298 10.36 7.95 -8.46
N THR A 299 10.70 8.46 -9.64
CA THR A 299 11.33 9.78 -9.78
C THR A 299 10.27 10.89 -9.79
N MET A 300 10.45 11.93 -8.98
CA MET A 300 9.68 13.17 -9.03
C MET A 300 10.31 14.15 -10.01
N ASP A 301 9.54 14.65 -10.98
CA ASP A 301 10.08 15.55 -12.01
C ASP A 301 10.22 16.98 -11.50
N ARG A 302 9.24 17.45 -10.71
CA ARG A 302 9.17 18.84 -10.25
C ARG A 302 8.34 18.94 -8.98
N LEU A 303 8.71 19.90 -8.13
CA LEU A 303 8.00 20.29 -6.93
C LEU A 303 7.73 21.79 -6.96
N GLN A 304 6.52 22.20 -6.61
CA GLN A 304 6.14 23.61 -6.54
C GLN A 304 5.30 23.88 -5.29
N VAL A 305 5.43 25.08 -4.73
CA VAL A 305 4.55 25.62 -3.68
C VAL A 305 3.94 26.92 -4.18
N ASN A 306 2.60 27.02 -4.18
CA ASN A 306 1.88 28.19 -4.72
C ASN A 306 2.26 28.55 -6.17
N GLY A 307 2.73 27.58 -6.95
CA GLY A 307 3.23 27.78 -8.32
C GLY A 307 4.70 28.18 -8.43
N ASP A 308 5.37 28.49 -7.31
CA ASP A 308 6.81 28.71 -7.28
C ASP A 308 7.54 27.36 -7.28
N GLN A 309 8.50 27.19 -8.19
CA GLN A 309 9.32 25.98 -8.24
C GLN A 309 10.28 25.89 -7.05
N ILE A 310 10.35 24.69 -6.48
CA ILE A 310 11.23 24.33 -5.37
C ILE A 310 12.35 23.42 -5.88
N SER A 311 13.57 23.61 -5.38
CA SER A 311 14.67 22.68 -5.65
C SER A 311 14.43 21.34 -4.97
N LEU A 312 14.50 20.24 -5.72
CA LEU A 312 14.33 18.88 -5.18
C LEU A 312 15.52 18.40 -4.34
N GLY A 313 16.59 19.19 -4.25
CA GLY A 313 17.81 18.82 -3.52
C GLY A 313 18.65 17.78 -4.26
N SER A 314 19.35 16.94 -3.49
CA SER A 314 20.30 15.92 -4.01
C SER A 314 19.62 14.64 -4.50
N SER A 315 18.41 14.34 -4.04
CA SER A 315 17.62 13.19 -4.48
C SER A 315 16.15 13.56 -4.60
N ASN A 316 15.57 13.21 -5.76
CA ASN A 316 14.16 13.40 -6.09
C ASN A 316 13.40 12.06 -6.15
N ILE A 317 13.92 11.02 -5.49
CA ILE A 317 13.29 9.71 -5.49
C ILE A 317 12.31 9.59 -4.33
N VAL A 318 11.16 9.01 -4.64
CA VAL A 318 9.97 8.97 -3.80
C VAL A 318 9.52 7.53 -3.59
N ALA A 319 9.44 7.08 -2.35
CA ALA A 319 8.69 5.87 -1.98
C ALA A 319 7.20 6.21 -1.91
N VAL A 320 6.37 5.42 -2.60
CA VAL A 320 4.91 5.53 -2.53
C VAL A 320 4.41 4.53 -1.50
N ASP A 321 3.86 5.02 -0.39
CA ASP A 321 3.73 4.25 0.85
C ASP A 321 2.32 4.33 1.45
N THR A 322 1.51 3.29 1.26
CA THR A 322 0.19 3.15 1.91
C THR A 322 0.27 2.79 3.40
N GLY A 323 1.46 2.50 3.91
CA GLY A 323 1.71 2.19 5.32
C GLY A 323 1.89 3.42 6.21
N THR A 324 1.89 4.63 5.62
CA THR A 324 2.03 5.89 6.34
C THR A 324 1.02 6.93 5.87
N THR A 325 0.62 7.83 6.77
CA THR A 325 -0.33 8.90 6.45
C THR A 325 0.35 10.12 5.84
N LEU A 326 1.48 10.54 6.41
CA LEU A 326 2.05 11.86 6.18
C LEU A 326 3.01 11.90 4.99
N LEU A 327 3.40 13.11 4.58
CA LEU A 327 4.41 13.33 3.55
C LEU A 327 5.78 13.55 4.22
N GLY A 328 6.74 12.68 3.91
CA GLY A 328 8.11 12.79 4.41
C GLY A 328 9.04 13.34 3.32
N GLY A 329 9.93 14.27 3.67
CA GLY A 329 10.95 14.76 2.73
C GLY A 329 12.23 15.26 3.39
N PRO A 330 13.24 15.67 2.59
CA PRO A 330 14.51 16.20 3.10
C PRO A 330 14.35 17.58 3.74
N SER A 331 15.07 17.82 4.84
CA SER A 331 14.99 19.05 5.63
C SER A 331 15.17 20.30 4.78
N LYS A 332 16.21 20.35 3.95
CA LYS A 332 16.51 21.51 3.09
C LYS A 332 15.39 21.83 2.11
N VAL A 333 14.71 20.80 1.59
CA VAL A 333 13.62 21.01 0.63
C VAL A 333 12.37 21.50 1.36
N LEU A 334 12.08 20.96 2.55
CA LEU A 334 10.98 21.43 3.40
C LEU A 334 11.22 22.85 3.89
N GLU A 335 12.44 23.20 4.29
CA GLU A 335 12.82 24.58 4.62
C GLU A 335 12.56 25.53 3.45
N GLU A 336 12.90 25.13 2.22
CA GLU A 336 12.62 25.92 1.02
C GLU A 336 11.12 26.09 0.77
N ILE A 337 10.32 25.02 0.86
CA ILE A 337 8.85 25.07 0.77
C ILE A 337 8.31 26.08 1.78
N TYR A 338 8.65 25.91 3.05
CA TYR A 338 8.08 26.72 4.13
C TYR A 338 8.59 28.15 4.15
N SER A 339 9.77 28.44 3.59
CA SER A 339 10.23 29.82 3.39
C SER A 339 9.30 30.66 2.50
N LYS A 340 8.47 30.00 1.68
CA LYS A 340 7.47 30.62 0.79
C LYS A 340 6.12 30.82 1.47
N ILE A 341 5.95 30.38 2.71
CA ILE A 341 4.69 30.41 3.45
C ILE A 341 4.88 31.30 4.69
N PRO A 342 4.17 32.44 4.80
CA PRO A 342 4.35 33.35 5.93
C PRO A 342 3.97 32.72 7.27
N GLY A 343 4.77 33.01 8.30
CA GLY A 343 4.47 32.65 9.68
C GLY A 343 4.74 31.19 10.04
N VAL A 344 5.40 30.42 9.17
CA VAL A 344 5.79 29.04 9.49
C VAL A 344 6.86 29.00 10.59
N GLU A 345 6.74 28.05 11.49
CA GLU A 345 7.77 27.71 12.49
C GLU A 345 7.97 26.19 12.59
N SER A 346 9.16 25.76 13.01
CA SER A 346 9.39 24.36 13.34
C SER A 346 8.67 24.02 14.65
N ALA A 347 7.95 22.90 14.67
CA ALA A 347 7.26 22.44 15.87
C ALA A 347 8.29 21.94 16.91
N PRO A 348 8.16 22.30 18.20
CA PRO A 348 8.99 21.74 19.25
C PRO A 348 8.80 20.21 19.34
N THR A 349 9.90 19.46 19.50
CA THR A 349 9.85 17.99 19.63
C THR A 349 8.90 17.51 20.73
N SER A 350 8.82 18.26 21.83
CA SER A 350 7.95 17.95 22.96
C SER A 350 6.46 18.10 22.66
N LEU A 351 6.10 18.84 21.60
CA LEU A 351 4.70 19.14 21.26
C LEU A 351 4.03 18.01 20.49
N LEU A 352 4.76 17.40 19.54
CA LEU A 352 4.21 16.41 18.60
C LEU A 352 4.88 15.02 18.75
N GLY A 353 5.64 14.80 19.82
CA GLY A 353 6.28 13.51 20.11
C GLY A 353 7.41 13.14 19.14
N GLY A 354 7.89 14.09 18.34
CA GLY A 354 8.96 13.90 17.36
C GLY A 354 9.44 15.22 16.78
N SER A 355 10.65 15.22 16.21
CA SER A 355 11.23 16.37 15.51
C SER A 355 10.82 16.39 14.03
N GLY A 356 11.06 17.51 13.35
CA GLY A 356 10.89 17.59 11.90
C GLY A 356 9.50 18.04 11.42
N TYR A 357 8.57 18.29 12.35
CA TYR A 357 7.26 18.86 12.03
C TYR A 357 7.31 20.37 11.92
N TYR A 358 6.35 20.94 11.17
CA TYR A 358 6.19 22.38 10.98
C TYR A 358 4.77 22.81 11.32
N LEU A 359 4.66 24.01 11.86
CA LEU A 359 3.42 24.69 12.19
C LEU A 359 3.27 25.93 11.33
N TYR A 360 2.05 26.27 10.94
CA TYR A 360 1.76 27.50 10.19
C TYR A 360 0.46 28.13 10.66
N PRO A 361 0.26 29.45 10.49
CA PRO A 361 -0.98 30.09 10.91
C PRO A 361 -2.16 29.43 10.20
N CYS A 362 -3.19 29.01 10.93
CA CYS A 362 -4.36 28.34 10.35
C CYS A 362 -5.14 29.21 9.34
N THR A 363 -4.89 30.52 9.34
CA THR A 363 -5.44 31.47 8.36
C THR A 363 -4.71 31.44 7.02
N GLN A 364 -3.51 30.86 6.98
CA GLN A 364 -2.72 30.71 5.78
C GLN A 364 -3.17 29.47 5.00
N THR A 365 -3.19 29.58 3.69
CA THR A 365 -3.40 28.45 2.78
C THR A 365 -2.24 28.36 1.79
N PHE A 366 -1.94 27.16 1.33
CA PHE A 366 -0.99 26.94 0.27
C PHE A 366 -1.35 25.69 -0.54
N THR A 367 -0.87 25.63 -1.77
CA THR A 367 -1.01 24.46 -2.64
C THR A 367 0.37 23.88 -2.91
N LEU A 368 0.54 22.59 -2.66
CA LEU A 368 1.71 21.82 -3.05
C LEU A 368 1.42 21.14 -4.39
N THR A 369 2.31 21.25 -5.36
CA THR A 369 2.18 20.55 -6.65
C THR A 369 3.40 19.67 -6.88
N LEU A 370 3.16 18.36 -7.01
CA LEU A 370 4.16 17.38 -7.38
C LEU A 370 3.94 16.98 -8.85
N THR A 371 5.01 16.88 -9.61
CA THR A 371 4.95 16.45 -11.01
C THR A 371 5.59 15.08 -11.15
N PHE A 372 4.86 14.16 -11.77
CA PHE A 372 5.31 12.80 -12.08
C PHE A 372 4.95 12.46 -13.52
N GLY A 373 5.90 11.93 -14.30
CA GLY A 373 5.68 11.61 -15.71
C GLY A 373 5.18 12.79 -16.54
N GLY A 374 5.60 14.02 -16.19
CA GLY A 374 5.16 15.27 -16.81
C GLY A 374 3.74 15.73 -16.45
N LYS A 375 3.03 15.05 -15.54
CA LYS A 375 1.69 15.44 -15.07
C LYS A 375 1.74 16.02 -13.67
N ASP A 376 1.02 17.13 -13.47
CA ASP A 376 0.91 17.81 -12.17
C ASP A 376 -0.21 17.20 -11.31
N PHE A 377 0.12 16.92 -10.06
CA PHE A 377 -0.79 16.49 -9.01
C PHE A 377 -0.76 17.52 -7.89
N LYS A 378 -1.92 18.10 -7.58
CA LYS A 378 -2.06 19.22 -6.66
C LYS A 378 -2.69 18.76 -5.36
N LEU A 379 -2.09 19.16 -4.24
CA LEU A 379 -2.67 19.06 -2.91
C LEU A 379 -2.96 20.47 -2.43
N ASP A 380 -4.21 20.73 -2.12
CA ASP A 380 -4.63 22.01 -1.55
C ASP A 380 -4.48 21.99 -0.03
N ASN A 381 -4.63 23.15 0.60
CA ASN A 381 -4.45 23.29 2.05
C ASN A 381 -5.30 22.32 2.87
N ASP A 382 -6.51 21.98 2.40
CA ASP A 382 -7.39 21.03 3.08
C ASP A 382 -6.82 19.59 3.12
N ASN A 383 -5.93 19.25 2.20
CA ASN A 383 -5.18 17.99 2.24
C ASN A 383 -3.96 18.09 3.16
N LEU A 384 -3.39 19.29 3.26
CA LEU A 384 -2.09 19.52 3.90
C LEU A 384 -2.18 19.91 5.38
N ASN A 385 -3.34 20.39 5.82
CA ASN A 385 -3.63 20.86 7.17
C ASN A 385 -4.13 19.72 8.06
N LEU A 386 -3.36 19.34 9.08
CA LEU A 386 -3.76 18.34 10.08
C LEU A 386 -4.60 18.93 11.24
N GLY A 387 -4.95 20.21 11.17
CA GLY A 387 -5.72 20.91 12.17
C GLY A 387 -4.87 21.65 13.20
N ARG A 388 -5.54 22.27 14.17
CA ARG A 388 -4.90 23.11 15.19
C ARG A 388 -4.10 22.27 16.16
N VAL A 389 -2.97 22.81 16.62
CA VAL A 389 -2.16 22.22 17.70
C VAL A 389 -2.97 22.01 18.98
N SER A 390 -3.90 22.93 19.27
CA SER A 390 -4.85 22.85 20.38
C SER A 390 -6.09 23.67 20.04
N GLU A 391 -7.18 23.49 20.78
CA GLU A 391 -8.44 24.21 20.53
C GLU A 391 -8.27 25.75 20.45
N THR A 392 -7.36 26.29 21.25
CA THR A 392 -7.08 27.73 21.35
C THR A 392 -5.91 28.20 20.48
N SER A 393 -5.14 27.29 19.88
CA SER A 393 -4.01 27.65 19.04
C SER A 393 -4.48 28.24 17.71
N GLU A 394 -3.81 29.30 17.26
CA GLU A 394 -3.96 29.84 15.90
C GLU A 394 -3.03 29.14 14.89
N MET A 395 -2.20 28.22 15.37
CA MET A 395 -1.24 27.45 14.57
C MET A 395 -1.80 26.07 14.23
N CYS A 396 -1.67 25.70 12.97
CA CYS A 396 -2.05 24.42 12.39
C CYS A 396 -0.81 23.58 12.11
N VAL A 397 -0.95 22.26 12.27
CA VAL A 397 0.12 21.29 12.00
C VAL A 397 0.09 20.94 10.52
N SER A 398 1.26 20.97 9.87
CA SER A 398 1.39 20.52 8.50
C SER A 398 1.56 19.01 8.40
N SER A 399 1.00 18.44 7.34
CA SER A 399 1.19 17.03 6.95
C SER A 399 2.57 16.71 6.37
N LEU A 400 3.40 17.72 6.06
CA LEU A 400 4.78 17.49 5.66
C LEU A 400 5.73 17.54 6.87
N PHE A 401 6.60 16.53 6.98
CA PHE A 401 7.62 16.45 8.02
C PHE A 401 8.98 15.99 7.47
N VAL A 402 10.05 16.30 8.21
CA VAL A 402 11.40 15.84 7.87
C VAL A 402 11.52 14.35 8.17
N ALA A 403 11.70 13.54 7.14
CA ALA A 403 11.82 12.08 7.29
C ALA A 403 13.28 11.60 7.39
N SER A 404 14.15 12.03 6.47
CA SER A 404 15.58 11.68 6.47
C SER A 404 16.35 12.65 5.59
N ASP A 405 17.54 13.05 6.06
CA ASP A 405 18.52 13.82 5.28
C ASP A 405 19.66 12.95 4.72
N SER A 406 19.61 11.65 4.97
CA SER A 406 20.72 10.75 4.63
C SER A 406 20.57 10.15 3.23
N GLU A 407 21.35 10.71 2.30
CA GLU A 407 21.63 10.15 0.97
C GLU A 407 22.22 8.72 1.01
N SER A 408 22.70 8.27 2.19
CA SER A 408 23.25 6.94 2.41
C SER A 408 22.23 5.90 2.89
N SER A 409 20.95 6.28 3.01
CA SER A 409 19.92 5.35 3.44
C SER A 409 19.50 4.41 2.30
N SER A 410 19.18 3.16 2.65
CA SER A 410 18.61 2.17 1.74
C SER A 410 17.17 2.48 1.33
N MET A 411 16.64 3.65 1.71
CA MET A 411 15.27 4.11 1.52
C MET A 411 15.27 5.44 0.73
N PRO A 412 14.27 5.68 -0.14
CA PRO A 412 14.11 6.97 -0.81
C PRO A 412 14.02 8.15 0.18
N SER A 413 14.49 9.32 -0.26
CA SER A 413 14.54 10.55 0.55
C SER A 413 13.17 11.20 0.75
N TRP A 414 12.21 10.86 -0.13
CA TRP A 414 10.81 11.24 -0.02
C TRP A 414 9.92 10.03 0.24
N ILE A 415 8.88 10.24 1.03
CA ILE A 415 7.82 9.26 1.29
C ILE A 415 6.47 9.96 1.04
N LEU A 416 5.66 9.40 0.14
CA LEU A 416 4.29 9.86 -0.11
C LEU A 416 3.30 8.91 0.53
N GLY A 417 2.75 9.35 1.67
CA GLY A 417 1.68 8.68 2.37
C GLY A 417 0.27 9.00 1.89
N ASP A 418 -0.70 8.62 2.69
CA ASP A 418 -2.13 8.77 2.42
C ASP A 418 -2.58 10.21 2.18
N THR A 419 -1.91 11.22 2.75
CA THR A 419 -2.16 12.64 2.43
C THR A 419 -2.14 12.89 0.92
N PHE A 420 -1.25 12.22 0.19
CA PHE A 420 -1.25 12.24 -1.27
C PHE A 420 -2.18 11.17 -1.84
N LEU A 421 -2.12 9.93 -1.35
CA LEU A 421 -2.82 8.78 -1.96
C LEU A 421 -4.34 8.86 -1.88
N ARG A 422 -4.91 9.66 -0.97
CA ARG A 422 -6.36 9.97 -0.94
C ARG A 422 -6.81 10.95 -2.02
N THR A 423 -5.88 11.64 -2.67
CA THR A 423 -6.18 12.64 -3.72
C THR A 423 -6.13 12.05 -5.13
N VAL A 424 -5.62 10.82 -5.27
CA VAL A 424 -5.41 10.15 -6.55
C VAL A 424 -5.90 8.70 -6.51
N PHE A 425 -6.19 8.13 -7.67
CA PHE A 425 -6.16 6.68 -7.82
C PHE A 425 -4.70 6.25 -7.99
N SER A 426 -4.27 5.23 -7.23
CA SER A 426 -2.90 4.69 -7.33
C SER A 426 -2.92 3.23 -7.78
N ALA A 427 -2.04 2.91 -8.72
CA ALA A 427 -1.87 1.56 -9.25
C ALA A 427 -0.39 1.17 -9.28
N TYR A 428 -0.12 -0.10 -9.00
CA TYR A 428 1.22 -0.64 -8.83
C TYR A 428 1.33 -1.85 -9.74
N SER A 429 2.17 -1.76 -10.76
CA SER A 429 2.38 -2.82 -11.74
C SER A 429 3.74 -3.46 -11.54
N TRP A 430 3.80 -4.79 -11.52
CA TRP A 430 5.05 -5.53 -11.46
C TRP A 430 5.52 -6.04 -12.82
N ASN A 431 4.73 -5.86 -13.88
CA ASN A 431 5.14 -6.18 -15.25
C ASN A 431 4.46 -5.26 -16.28
N PRO A 432 5.18 -4.26 -16.83
CA PRO A 432 6.49 -3.77 -16.37
C PRO A 432 6.40 -3.19 -14.95
N GLN A 433 7.54 -3.02 -14.27
CA GLN A 433 7.61 -2.49 -12.91
C GLN A 433 7.45 -0.96 -12.89
N ARG A 434 6.29 -0.48 -12.39
CA ARG A 434 5.93 0.95 -12.42
C ARG A 434 4.81 1.30 -11.44
N VAL A 435 4.74 2.56 -11.03
CA VAL A 435 3.59 3.14 -10.30
C VAL A 435 2.80 4.04 -11.24
N GLY A 436 1.48 4.05 -11.09
CA GLY A 436 0.56 4.81 -11.91
C GLY A 436 -0.38 5.67 -11.07
N PHE A 437 -0.60 6.91 -11.49
CA PHE A 437 -1.57 7.82 -10.86
C PHE A 437 -2.63 8.32 -11.84
N ALA A 438 -3.87 8.38 -11.40
CA ALA A 438 -4.99 8.95 -12.16
C ALA A 438 -5.91 9.80 -11.28
N SER A 439 -6.77 10.58 -11.92
CA SER A 439 -7.76 11.39 -11.21
C SER A 439 -8.85 10.51 -10.63
N LEU A 440 -9.29 10.81 -9.41
CA LEU A 440 -10.46 10.16 -8.82
C LEU A 440 -11.73 10.53 -9.61
N PRO A 441 -12.79 9.69 -9.58
CA PRO A 441 -14.04 9.99 -10.26
C PRO A 441 -14.71 11.25 -9.72
N SER A 442 -15.29 12.07 -10.61
CA SER A 442 -16.04 13.28 -10.21
C SER A 442 -17.29 12.99 -9.39
N SER A 443 -17.81 11.76 -9.48
CA SER A 443 -18.89 11.24 -8.63
C SER A 443 -18.44 10.94 -7.19
N GLY A 444 -17.16 11.13 -6.88
CA GLY A 444 -16.53 10.71 -5.63
C GLY A 444 -15.96 9.29 -5.71
N VAL A 445 -15.24 8.93 -4.66
CA VAL A 445 -14.62 7.61 -4.49
C VAL A 445 -15.70 6.55 -4.24
N SER A 446 -15.56 5.40 -4.89
CA SER A 446 -16.44 4.25 -4.63
C SER A 446 -16.00 3.53 -3.36
N THR A 447 -16.95 2.95 -2.64
CA THR A 447 -16.65 2.13 -1.47
C THR A 447 -17.37 0.80 -1.57
N LEU A 448 -16.74 -0.25 -1.03
CA LEU A 448 -17.37 -1.53 -0.79
C LEU A 448 -17.48 -1.74 0.72
N PRO A 449 -18.48 -2.49 1.20
CA PRO A 449 -18.51 -2.89 2.60
C PRO A 449 -17.22 -3.64 2.96
N ILE A 450 -16.73 -3.42 4.18
CA ILE A 450 -15.66 -4.20 4.80
C ILE A 450 -16.26 -5.55 5.20
N THR A 451 -16.60 -6.37 4.22
CA THR A 451 -17.20 -7.68 4.42
C THR A 451 -16.10 -8.73 4.45
N SER A 452 -16.19 -9.66 5.41
CA SER A 452 -15.33 -10.84 5.48
C SER A 452 -15.34 -11.58 4.14
N LEU A 453 -14.15 -11.86 3.60
CA LEU A 453 -13.99 -12.79 2.50
C LEU A 453 -14.33 -14.20 3.02
N THR A 454 -15.60 -14.59 3.03
CA THR A 454 -15.98 -16.00 3.17
C THR A 454 -15.82 -16.66 1.81
N SER A 455 -14.60 -17.07 1.49
CA SER A 455 -14.39 -18.09 0.45
C SER A 455 -14.87 -19.44 1.00
N GLY A 456 -16.09 -19.82 0.65
CA GLY A 456 -16.59 -21.19 0.79
C GLY A 456 -17.88 -21.35 1.58
N GLU A 457 -19.00 -20.90 1.03
CA GLU A 457 -20.28 -21.54 1.31
C GLU A 457 -20.97 -21.92 0.00
N SER A 458 -21.15 -23.22 -0.17
CA SER A 458 -22.11 -23.81 -1.08
C SER A 458 -23.50 -23.26 -0.75
N PHE A 459 -24.05 -22.43 -1.65
CA PHE A 459 -25.46 -22.06 -1.62
C PHE A 459 -26.32 -23.33 -1.75
N SER A 460 -26.87 -23.83 -0.64
CA SER A 460 -28.16 -24.52 -0.69
C SER A 460 -29.24 -23.47 -0.49
N GLU A 461 -29.99 -23.18 -1.55
CA GLU A 461 -31.29 -22.53 -1.43
C GLU A 461 -32.14 -23.31 -0.42
N SER A 462 -32.62 -22.65 0.64
CA SER A 462 -33.85 -23.09 1.30
C SER A 462 -34.88 -21.99 1.16
N SER A 463 -35.77 -22.22 0.21
CA SER A 463 -37.10 -21.63 0.20
C SER A 463 -37.84 -22.09 1.45
N THR A 464 -38.42 -21.13 2.16
CA THR A 464 -39.36 -21.33 3.26
C THR A 464 -40.54 -22.22 2.87
N SER A 465 -40.79 -23.28 3.63
CA SER A 465 -42.16 -23.76 3.87
C SER A 465 -42.27 -24.58 5.16
N ALA A 466 -43.03 -24.01 6.10
CA ALA A 466 -43.92 -24.65 7.07
C ALA A 466 -43.47 -25.91 7.81
N ALA A 467 -43.34 -25.76 9.13
CA ALA A 467 -43.29 -26.82 10.11
C ALA A 467 -44.55 -27.72 10.06
N SER A 468 -44.33 -29.03 10.15
CA SER A 468 -45.26 -30.00 10.71
C SER A 468 -44.46 -31.21 11.19
N GLU A 469 -44.63 -31.54 12.47
CA GLU A 469 -44.06 -32.70 13.16
C GLU A 469 -44.56 -34.02 12.55
N VAL A 470 -43.68 -35.02 12.37
CA VAL A 470 -43.94 -36.44 12.69
C VAL A 470 -42.62 -37.15 12.99
N SER A 471 -42.63 -37.96 14.06
CA SER A 471 -41.59 -38.84 14.57
C SER A 471 -41.33 -40.10 13.72
N SER A 472 -40.10 -40.60 13.68
CA SER A 472 -39.75 -42.02 13.92
C SER A 472 -38.29 -42.36 13.59
N SER A 473 -37.80 -43.33 14.35
CA SER A 473 -36.48 -43.97 14.41
C SER A 473 -35.98 -44.66 13.14
N ALA A 474 -34.66 -44.69 12.92
CA ALA A 474 -33.86 -45.93 12.84
C ALA A 474 -32.39 -45.64 12.44
N ALA A 475 -31.49 -46.44 13.00
CA ALA A 475 -30.06 -46.46 12.77
C ALA A 475 -29.66 -47.08 11.42
N GLY A 476 -28.47 -46.72 10.92
CA GLY A 476 -27.68 -47.65 10.11
C GLY A 476 -26.87 -47.05 8.95
N GLN A 477 -25.55 -47.24 9.05
CA GLN A 477 -24.57 -47.44 7.97
C GLN A 477 -23.93 -46.22 7.29
N THR A 478 -22.76 -45.94 7.83
CA THR A 478 -21.55 -45.39 7.20
C THR A 478 -21.21 -46.10 5.89
N THR A 479 -21.18 -45.36 4.79
CA THR A 479 -20.39 -45.71 3.59
C THR A 479 -19.61 -44.48 3.15
N SER A 480 -18.29 -44.52 3.36
CA SER A 480 -17.33 -43.54 2.87
C SER A 480 -17.42 -43.42 1.36
N LYS A 481 -17.86 -42.26 0.87
CA LYS A 481 -17.58 -41.81 -0.50
C LYS A 481 -16.39 -40.86 -0.43
N THR A 482 -15.24 -41.36 -0.87
CA THR A 482 -14.08 -40.55 -1.21
C THR A 482 -14.48 -39.55 -2.29
N ILE A 483 -14.57 -38.27 -1.92
CA ILE A 483 -14.70 -37.18 -2.88
C ILE A 483 -13.28 -36.65 -3.09
N ASN A 484 -12.75 -36.83 -4.30
CA ASN A 484 -11.56 -36.11 -4.77
C ASN A 484 -11.89 -34.62 -4.77
N THR A 485 -11.41 -33.90 -3.75
CA THR A 485 -11.31 -32.44 -3.78
C THR A 485 -10.10 -32.08 -4.64
N SER A 486 -10.34 -31.51 -5.81
CA SER A 486 -9.32 -30.79 -6.56
C SER A 486 -8.91 -29.56 -5.75
N GLN A 487 -7.87 -29.69 -4.92
CA GLN A 487 -7.20 -28.57 -4.23
C GLN A 487 -6.58 -27.65 -5.29
N THR A 488 -7.05 -26.41 -5.35
CA THR A 488 -6.55 -25.33 -6.22
C THR A 488 -5.75 -24.27 -5.45
N GLY A 489 -5.32 -24.58 -4.23
CA GLY A 489 -4.54 -23.67 -3.40
C GLY A 489 -3.15 -23.45 -3.99
N LEU A 490 -2.68 -22.21 -3.90
CA LEU A 490 -1.42 -21.78 -4.48
C LEU A 490 -0.30 -22.11 -3.50
N LEU A 491 0.68 -22.91 -3.91
CA LEU A 491 1.86 -23.17 -3.08
C LEU A 491 2.69 -21.89 -3.02
N GLY A 492 2.64 -21.21 -1.86
CA GLY A 492 3.67 -20.26 -1.48
C GLY A 492 5.03 -20.95 -1.48
N GLY A 493 6.09 -20.21 -1.80
CA GLY A 493 7.45 -20.73 -1.89
C GLY A 493 7.78 -21.77 -0.82
N SER A 494 8.46 -22.83 -1.27
CA SER A 494 8.78 -24.04 -0.51
C SER A 494 9.37 -23.75 0.88
N GLY A 495 8.62 -24.10 1.93
CA GLY A 495 9.11 -24.20 3.31
C GLY A 495 9.47 -22.87 3.97
N LEU A 496 9.42 -22.84 5.30
CA LEU A 496 10.07 -21.81 6.10
C LEU A 496 11.46 -21.51 5.50
N PRO A 497 11.84 -20.22 5.33
CA PRO A 497 12.91 -19.89 4.40
C PRO A 497 14.18 -20.66 4.76
N THR A 498 14.60 -21.54 3.84
CA THR A 498 15.87 -22.24 3.90
C THR A 498 16.95 -21.31 3.35
N PRO A 499 18.11 -21.20 4.01
CA PRO A 499 19.15 -20.25 3.61
C PRO A 499 19.59 -20.50 2.18
N SER A 500 19.54 -19.47 1.33
CA SER A 500 20.12 -19.47 0.00
C SER A 500 21.65 -19.58 0.12
N LEU A 501 22.19 -20.69 -0.39
CA LEU A 501 23.63 -20.90 -0.55
C LEU A 501 24.19 -19.89 -1.55
N VAL A 502 24.88 -18.86 -1.06
CA VAL A 502 25.88 -18.15 -1.86
C VAL A 502 27.17 -18.96 -1.80
N SER A 503 27.67 -19.35 -2.96
CA SER A 503 28.96 -19.99 -3.17
C SER A 503 30.09 -19.18 -2.53
N GLU A 504 30.86 -19.80 -1.63
CA GLU A 504 32.12 -19.26 -1.13
C GLU A 504 33.09 -18.90 -2.28
N PRO A 505 33.82 -17.78 -2.17
CA PRO A 505 35.21 -17.74 -2.56
C PRO A 505 36.07 -18.16 -1.36
N SER A 506 36.75 -19.28 -1.54
CA SER A 506 37.77 -19.84 -0.67
C SER A 506 38.89 -18.84 -0.32
N SER A 507 39.07 -18.54 0.97
CA SER A 507 40.38 -18.58 1.65
C SER A 507 40.28 -18.14 3.12
N PHE A 508 39.90 -19.05 4.02
CA PHE A 508 40.29 -18.97 5.42
C PHE A 508 41.61 -19.73 5.61
N GLN A 509 42.70 -19.02 5.84
CA GLN A 509 43.88 -19.63 6.47
C GLN A 509 43.64 -19.69 7.98
N SER A 510 43.41 -20.91 8.45
CA SER A 510 43.50 -21.34 9.83
C SER A 510 44.93 -21.17 10.35
N LEU A 511 45.09 -20.59 11.53
CA LEU A 511 46.19 -20.93 12.43
C LEU A 511 45.66 -21.01 13.86
N ALA A 512 45.49 -22.26 14.31
CA ALA A 512 45.31 -22.58 15.72
C ALA A 512 46.67 -22.78 16.40
N SER A 513 46.70 -22.34 17.67
CA SER A 513 47.57 -22.77 18.78
C SER A 513 49.04 -22.30 18.78
N LEU A 514 49.43 -21.64 19.88
CA LEU A 514 50.31 -22.22 20.91
C LEU A 514 50.57 -21.21 22.03
N SER A 515 50.16 -21.58 23.25
CA SER A 515 50.60 -21.00 24.51
C SER A 515 51.74 -21.86 25.09
N ASN A 516 52.97 -21.34 25.18
CA ASN A 516 53.82 -21.36 26.38
C ASN A 516 55.29 -20.97 26.12
N TYR A 517 55.90 -20.45 27.21
CA TYR A 517 57.29 -20.03 27.43
C TYR A 517 57.65 -18.66 26.83
N GLY A 518 58.31 -17.72 27.51
CA GLY A 518 59.00 -17.68 28.78
C GLY A 518 60.04 -16.55 28.72
N LEU A 519 60.10 -15.71 29.76
CA LEU A 519 61.22 -14.87 30.25
C LEU A 519 62.28 -14.34 29.25
N GLY A 520 62.43 -13.01 29.20
CA GLY A 520 63.62 -12.35 28.65
C GLY A 520 63.58 -10.83 28.75
N SER A 521 64.36 -10.24 29.66
CA SER A 521 64.46 -8.80 29.93
C SER A 521 65.35 -8.05 28.93
N GLY A 522 65.08 -6.76 28.68
CA GLY A 522 66.13 -5.84 28.23
C GLY A 522 65.70 -4.58 27.45
N GLY A 523 65.52 -3.46 28.15
CA GLY A 523 66.19 -2.19 27.81
C GLY A 523 65.48 -1.09 27.00
N LYS A 524 65.06 -0.03 27.74
CA LYS A 524 65.14 1.45 27.49
C LYS A 524 64.46 2.05 26.22
N SER A 525 63.79 3.20 26.22
CA SER A 525 63.63 4.33 27.15
C SER A 525 62.47 5.26 26.73
N GLY A 526 61.72 5.80 27.72
CA GLY A 526 61.00 7.10 27.85
C GLY A 526 60.21 7.70 26.68
N SER A 527 59.06 8.36 26.84
CA SER A 527 58.33 8.88 28.02
C SER A 527 57.01 9.52 27.53
N ALA A 528 55.86 9.25 28.14
CA ALA A 528 54.63 10.06 28.05
C ALA A 528 53.65 9.70 29.20
N PRO A 529 52.81 10.64 29.69
CA PRO A 529 52.08 10.48 30.94
C PRO A 529 50.73 9.78 30.81
N THR A 530 50.33 9.14 31.91
CA THR A 530 49.12 8.34 32.17
C THR A 530 47.91 9.17 32.59
N ILE A 531 46.72 8.84 32.06
CA ILE A 531 45.43 8.94 32.76
C ILE A 531 44.59 7.69 32.43
N SER A 532 44.15 7.00 33.49
CA SER A 532 43.40 5.75 33.51
C SER A 532 41.89 5.98 33.51
N VAL A 533 41.17 5.18 32.73
CA VAL A 533 39.71 5.03 32.72
C VAL A 533 39.30 3.93 33.70
N VAL A 534 38.31 4.19 34.55
CA VAL A 534 37.62 3.15 35.35
C VAL A 534 36.11 3.37 35.26
N SER A 535 35.42 2.28 34.92
CA SER A 535 33.96 2.09 34.85
C SER A 535 33.27 2.28 36.21
N PRO A 536 31.91 2.39 36.24
CA PRO A 536 31.22 1.70 37.33
C PRO A 536 29.91 0.97 36.94
N MET A 537 29.70 -0.14 37.65
CA MET A 537 28.48 -0.91 37.80
C MET A 537 27.51 -0.26 38.81
N MET A 538 26.21 -0.40 38.53
CA MET A 538 25.05 -0.72 39.41
C MET A 538 25.18 -0.57 40.94
N TYR A 539 24.18 0.06 41.58
CA TYR A 539 23.43 -0.52 42.73
C TYR A 539 22.10 0.20 42.98
N ILE A 540 21.11 -0.61 43.38
CA ILE A 540 19.72 -0.31 43.77
C ILE A 540 19.67 0.16 45.25
N ALA A 541 18.80 1.12 45.59
CA ALA A 541 18.21 1.21 46.94
C ALA A 541 16.89 2.02 46.97
N THR A 542 15.85 1.37 47.51
CA THR A 542 14.56 1.90 47.98
C THR A 542 14.69 2.83 49.20
N LEU A 543 13.81 3.84 49.35
CA LEU A 543 13.30 4.24 50.67
C LEU A 543 11.94 4.97 50.62
N ILE A 544 11.16 4.72 51.66
CA ILE A 544 9.78 5.13 51.96
C ILE A 544 9.75 6.45 52.75
N ALA A 545 8.73 7.27 52.45
CA ALA A 545 7.97 8.27 53.23
C ALA A 545 8.60 9.04 54.42
N PHE A 546 8.38 10.36 54.46
CA PHE A 546 7.52 11.02 55.46
C PHE A 546 7.09 12.43 55.01
N ILE A 547 5.95 12.85 55.56
CA ILE A 547 5.07 13.98 55.20
C ILE A 547 5.34 15.21 56.09
N LEU A 548 4.86 16.38 55.62
CA LEU A 548 4.40 17.60 56.35
C LEU A 548 5.38 18.82 56.37
N PRO A 549 4.89 20.08 56.51
CA PRO A 549 4.63 20.99 55.37
C PRO A 549 5.08 22.46 55.66
N LEU A 550 4.49 23.40 54.90
CA LEU A 550 4.08 24.79 55.24
C LEU A 550 4.86 25.94 54.54
N ILE A 551 4.06 26.80 53.88
CA ILE A 551 4.26 28.24 53.56
C ILE A 551 5.27 28.49 52.42
N LEU A 552 4.95 29.09 51.26
CA LEU A 552 4.01 30.13 50.84
C LEU A 552 3.64 29.89 49.36
#